data_AF-A0A3D3E1D9-F1
#
_entry.id   AF-A0A3D3E1D9-F1
#
_cell.length_a   1.000
_cell.length_b   1.000
_cell.length_c   1.000
_cell.angle_alpha   90.00
_cell.angle_beta   90.00
_cell.angle_gamma   90.00
#
_symmetry.space_group_name_H-M   'P 1'
#
loop_
_entity.id
_entity.type
_entity.pdbx_description
1 polymer ?
#
loop_
_entity_poly.entity_id
_entity_poly.type
_entity_poly.pdbx_seq_one_letter_code
_entity_poly.pdbx_strand_id
1 'polypeptide(L)'
;MRLGETRKSVDRFHWQHLLAWLGGILCAMVPFIGYWEIGAMHIPIRHGAGHFGFNLLTAASLCILGGVGCGSWWMFCKWLLGDRDLPLTLMSVLLFILGGVGHVLSNNGGIEKQHESHYFWVLGGILFLGLAVAIFGRSDHRRQLVGFVRWSAQRKRCNGVFFLILLIVLIASNLIFVLGMDSSWPEKVSALIGRIFTCGVLVGLSYLLSELSMRTAPKLFRWSIWLLVSLIPLIVIADQWMGNALGRRLIEFINGLTASGEFSPVVELAASGLDVGPVGAIFLFLGVLAGSLGVAWGAWALSKRWDLKLSVGKVVTITILSWLGVVAEQGIGSKWKSTRAWQSEHKLFDLHIGMFEPPHGLGYYQIVFSPAGDPSFLGQAEIQIAKPDIFVFMVESMRADAMRKKTTPFMWRMSQEECQPLGTTWAGSNGTHLSWYSFFHSQVPVYWRETLEQVGEKNHAKYAGAPPLRLLKNLGYEIQVRAVC
;
A
#
# COMPACT_ATOMS: atom_id res chain seq x y z
N MET A 1 48.43 -7.77 -3.96
CA MET A 1 48.58 -7.91 -2.51
C MET A 1 47.75 -9.11 -2.06
N ARG A 2 48.38 -10.07 -1.36
CA ARG A 2 47.72 -11.21 -0.72
C ARG A 2 46.67 -10.68 0.26
N LEU A 3 45.40 -10.95 -0.02
CA LEU A 3 44.26 -10.71 0.88
C LEU A 3 44.28 -11.76 2.02
N GLY A 4 45.32 -11.71 2.85
CA GLY A 4 45.56 -12.69 3.93
C GLY A 4 46.16 -12.10 5.20
N GLU A 5 46.73 -10.90 5.16
CA GLU A 5 47.11 -10.16 6.36
C GLU A 5 46.21 -8.94 6.49
N THR A 6 45.10 -9.14 7.16
CA THR A 6 44.42 -8.06 7.86
C THR A 6 45.44 -7.46 8.84
N ARG A 7 46.11 -6.38 8.42
CA ARG A 7 46.47 -5.32 9.35
C ARG A 7 45.17 -5.09 10.12
N LYS A 8 45.13 -5.45 11.40
CA LYS A 8 44.03 -5.11 12.31
C LYS A 8 43.99 -3.58 12.34
N SER A 9 43.38 -2.96 11.32
CA SER A 9 42.90 -1.60 11.47
C SER A 9 41.86 -1.72 12.55
N VAL A 10 42.23 -1.32 13.77
CA VAL A 10 41.32 -1.11 14.88
C VAL A 10 40.07 -0.50 14.27
N ASP A 11 38.97 -1.19 14.49
CA ASP A 11 37.76 -1.14 13.68
C ASP A 11 36.98 0.14 14.04
N ARG A 12 37.60 1.31 13.80
CA ARG A 12 37.24 2.62 14.34
C ARG A 12 35.84 3.00 13.89
N PHE A 13 35.03 3.40 14.86
CA PHE A 13 33.74 4.01 14.60
C PHE A 13 33.95 5.34 13.86
N HIS A 14 33.42 5.46 12.65
CA HIS A 14 33.42 6.70 11.89
C HIS A 14 32.13 7.47 12.15
N TRP A 15 32.18 8.50 13.00
CA TRP A 15 31.02 9.34 13.30
C TRP A 15 30.45 10.02 12.05
N GLN A 16 31.28 10.31 11.04
CA GLN A 16 30.86 10.87 9.74
C GLN A 16 29.89 9.95 8.99
N HIS A 17 30.09 8.63 9.12
CA HIS A 17 29.20 7.64 8.53
C HIS A 17 27.85 7.63 9.24
N LEU A 18 27.85 7.77 10.57
CA LEU A 18 26.62 7.92 11.34
C LEU A 18 25.85 9.17 10.93
N LEU A 19 26.54 10.31 10.76
CA LEU A 19 25.89 11.54 10.32
C LEU A 19 25.33 11.46 8.91
N ALA A 20 26.04 10.85 7.96
CA ALA A 20 25.49 10.63 6.62
C ALA A 20 24.26 9.72 6.65
N TRP A 21 24.31 8.64 7.45
CA TRP A 21 23.20 7.69 7.57
C TRP A 21 21.98 8.31 8.23
N LEU A 22 22.13 8.98 9.38
CA LEU A 22 21.06 9.69 10.05
C LEU A 22 20.57 10.89 9.23
N GLY A 23 21.49 11.66 8.64
CA GLY A 23 21.17 12.78 7.78
C GLY A 23 20.33 12.36 6.58
N GLY A 24 20.64 11.22 5.97
CA GLY A 24 19.82 10.64 4.92
C GLY A 24 18.42 10.23 5.36
N ILE A 25 18.28 9.62 6.54
CA ILE A 25 16.98 9.29 7.14
C ILE A 25 16.17 10.56 7.36
N LEU A 26 16.75 11.56 8.03
CA LEU A 26 16.10 12.84 8.28
C LEU A 26 15.69 13.48 6.95
N CYS A 27 16.60 13.51 5.98
CA CYS A 27 16.31 14.13 4.68
C CYS A 27 15.14 13.46 3.95
N ALA A 28 15.05 12.13 4.01
CA ALA A 28 13.96 11.35 3.41
C ALA A 28 12.62 11.52 4.17
N MET A 29 12.66 11.87 5.45
CA MET A 29 11.47 12.07 6.29
C MET A 29 10.87 13.48 6.19
N VAL A 30 11.62 14.48 5.73
CA VAL A 30 11.13 15.87 5.56
C VAL A 30 9.81 15.95 4.77
N PRO A 31 9.65 15.28 3.61
CA PRO A 31 8.42 15.34 2.84
C PRO A 31 7.21 14.71 3.56
N PHE A 32 7.45 13.66 4.34
CA PHE A 32 6.41 13.00 5.12
C PHE A 32 5.93 13.88 6.28
N ILE A 33 6.84 14.60 6.94
CA ILE A 33 6.49 15.53 8.03
C ILE A 33 5.78 16.76 7.51
N GLY A 34 6.20 17.27 6.35
CA GLY A 34 5.60 18.44 5.71
C GLY A 34 4.28 18.18 4.99
N TYR A 35 3.76 16.93 5.01
CA TYR A 35 2.55 16.55 4.28
C TYR A 35 2.63 16.85 2.77
N TRP A 36 3.80 16.63 2.16
CA TRP A 36 4.00 16.93 0.74
C TRP A 36 3.23 15.97 -0.17
N GLU A 37 2.92 16.44 -1.37
CA GLU A 37 2.28 15.69 -2.45
C GLU A 37 3.29 15.50 -3.58
N ILE A 38 3.46 14.27 -4.08
CA ILE A 38 4.42 13.97 -5.15
C ILE A 38 3.71 13.70 -6.48
N GLY A 39 4.26 14.29 -7.54
CA GLY A 39 3.91 14.00 -8.93
C GLY A 39 2.67 14.73 -9.43
N ALA A 40 2.38 14.58 -10.72
CA ALA A 40 1.25 15.25 -11.38
C ALA A 40 -0.13 14.82 -10.83
N MET A 41 -0.18 13.68 -10.14
CA MET A 41 -1.38 13.11 -9.54
C MET A 41 -1.60 13.58 -8.09
N HIS A 42 -0.75 14.46 -7.56
CA HIS A 42 -0.86 15.00 -6.18
C HIS A 42 -0.99 13.90 -5.11
N ILE A 43 -0.17 12.85 -5.21
CA ILE A 43 -0.26 11.71 -4.27
C ILE A 43 0.37 12.13 -2.93
N PRO A 44 -0.39 12.13 -1.82
CA PRO A 44 0.14 12.54 -0.53
C PRO A 44 1.13 11.50 0.02
N ILE A 45 2.28 11.97 0.52
CA ILE A 45 3.27 11.10 1.17
C ILE A 45 2.77 10.64 2.54
N ARG A 46 2.08 11.54 3.26
CA ARG A 46 1.45 11.26 4.55
C ARG A 46 -0.05 11.40 4.43
N HIS A 47 -0.77 10.38 4.83
CA HIS A 47 -2.23 10.34 4.85
C HIS A 47 -2.77 10.93 6.16
N GLY A 48 -4.01 11.42 6.14
CA GLY A 48 -4.68 11.99 7.32
C GLY A 48 -5.02 10.97 8.40
N ALA A 49 -5.88 11.38 9.34
CA ALA A 49 -6.41 10.50 10.38
C ALA A 49 -7.09 9.25 9.78
N GLY A 50 -7.02 8.12 10.49
CA GLY A 50 -7.54 6.84 10.01
C GLY A 50 -6.62 6.08 9.04
N HIS A 51 -5.40 6.56 8.77
CA HIS A 51 -4.41 5.90 7.91
C HIS A 51 -3.06 5.65 8.61
N PHE A 52 -3.07 5.48 9.94
CA PHE A 52 -1.85 5.33 10.73
C PHE A 52 -0.93 4.18 10.29
N GLY A 53 -1.49 3.03 9.95
CA GLY A 53 -0.72 1.87 9.47
C GLY A 53 -0.02 2.16 8.14
N PHE A 54 -0.70 2.81 7.20
CA PHE A 54 -0.08 3.24 5.94
C PHE A 54 1.02 4.28 6.19
N ASN A 55 0.79 5.23 7.10
CA ASN A 55 1.77 6.22 7.51
C ASN A 55 3.01 5.58 8.14
N LEU A 56 2.84 4.54 8.97
CA LEU A 56 3.94 3.78 9.56
C LEU A 56 4.77 3.06 8.48
N LEU A 57 4.11 2.43 7.51
CA LEU A 57 4.78 1.77 6.38
C LEU A 57 5.55 2.75 5.49
N THR A 58 4.97 3.91 5.18
CA THR A 58 5.64 4.95 4.41
C THR A 58 6.84 5.51 5.16
N ALA A 59 6.69 5.84 6.45
CA ALA A 59 7.79 6.34 7.27
C ALA A 59 8.92 5.31 7.38
N ALA A 60 8.61 4.03 7.60
CA ALA A 60 9.61 2.96 7.63
C ALA A 60 10.35 2.82 6.29
N SER A 61 9.61 2.86 5.17
CA SER A 61 10.17 2.82 3.82
C SER A 61 11.12 4.00 3.55
N LEU A 62 10.73 5.21 3.93
CA LEU A 62 11.55 6.42 3.79
C LEU A 62 12.81 6.35 4.66
N CYS A 63 12.71 5.85 5.91
CA CYS A 63 13.87 5.62 6.76
C CYS A 63 14.86 4.64 6.11
N ILE A 64 14.36 3.51 5.57
CA ILE A 64 15.21 2.54 4.89
C ILE A 64 15.85 3.16 3.66
N LEU A 65 15.08 3.86 2.82
CA LEU A 65 15.56 4.49 1.59
C LEU A 65 16.62 5.56 1.87
N GLY A 66 16.37 6.45 2.83
CA GLY A 66 17.31 7.49 3.23
C GLY A 66 18.60 6.92 3.83
N GLY A 67 18.48 5.95 4.76
CA GLY A 67 19.62 5.32 5.41
C GLY A 67 20.46 4.47 4.45
N VAL A 68 19.82 3.68 3.58
CA VAL A 68 20.52 2.90 2.55
C VAL A 68 21.17 3.82 1.51
N GLY A 69 20.44 4.83 1.03
CA GLY A 69 20.93 5.76 0.01
C GLY A 69 22.16 6.54 0.48
N CYS A 70 22.03 7.27 1.59
CA CYS A 70 23.13 8.11 2.08
C CYS A 70 24.26 7.30 2.72
N GLY A 71 23.95 6.16 3.37
CA GLY A 71 24.98 5.24 3.87
C GLY A 71 25.81 4.62 2.74
N SER A 72 25.16 4.18 1.65
CA SER A 72 25.87 3.67 0.46
C SER A 72 26.70 4.76 -0.21
N TRP A 73 26.12 5.94 -0.35
CA TRP A 73 26.79 7.11 -0.91
C TRP A 73 28.06 7.48 -0.12
N TRP A 74 27.98 7.51 1.21
CA TRP A 74 29.13 7.81 2.06
C TRP A 74 30.23 6.76 1.91
N MET A 75 29.87 5.46 1.97
CA MET A 75 30.83 4.37 1.79
C MET A 75 31.51 4.43 0.43
N PHE A 76 30.77 4.74 -0.63
CA PHE A 76 31.30 4.90 -1.97
C PHE A 76 32.27 6.08 -2.07
N CYS A 77 31.90 7.25 -1.54
CA CYS A 77 32.76 8.43 -1.56
C CYS A 77 34.03 8.22 -0.71
N LYS A 78 33.90 7.60 0.47
CA LYS A 78 35.05 7.22 1.32
C LYS A 78 36.01 6.27 0.60
N TRP A 79 35.44 5.31 -0.12
CA TRP A 79 36.21 4.37 -0.92
C TRP A 79 36.99 5.04 -2.06
N LEU A 80 36.45 6.11 -2.66
CA LEU A 80 37.13 6.90 -3.68
C LEU A 80 38.24 7.81 -3.13
N LEU A 81 37.98 8.46 -1.98
CA LEU A 81 38.85 9.46 -1.38
C LEU A 81 40.01 8.87 -0.54
N GLY A 82 39.95 7.57 -0.21
CA GLY A 82 40.96 6.92 0.62
C GLY A 82 41.03 7.55 2.01
N ASP A 83 42.19 8.07 2.39
CA ASP A 83 42.43 8.65 3.73
C ASP A 83 41.96 10.12 3.87
N ARG A 84 41.48 10.74 2.80
CA ARG A 84 41.00 12.14 2.84
C ARG A 84 39.59 12.24 3.43
N ASP A 85 39.51 12.50 4.72
CA ASP A 85 38.23 12.55 5.46
C ASP A 85 37.53 13.92 5.47
N LEU A 86 38.27 15.02 5.29
CA LEU A 86 37.74 16.37 5.45
C LEU A 86 36.55 16.70 4.52
N PRO A 87 36.61 16.41 3.21
CA PRO A 87 35.50 16.75 2.31
C PRO A 87 34.24 15.94 2.63
N LEU A 88 34.41 14.66 2.97
CA LEU A 88 33.32 13.76 3.31
C LEU A 88 32.68 14.15 4.64
N THR A 89 33.47 14.66 5.58
CA THR A 89 32.98 15.22 6.85
C THR A 89 32.04 16.39 6.62
N LEU A 90 32.48 17.37 5.82
CA LEU A 90 31.69 18.55 5.51
C LEU A 90 30.36 18.16 4.87
N MET A 91 30.38 17.25 3.89
CA MET A 91 29.15 16.80 3.23
C MET A 91 28.21 16.03 4.16
N SER A 92 28.74 15.14 5.03
CA SER A 92 27.93 14.44 6.04
C SER A 92 27.26 15.40 7.03
N VAL A 93 27.98 16.44 7.46
CA VAL A 93 27.44 17.47 8.36
C VAL A 93 26.37 18.30 7.64
N LEU A 94 26.60 18.71 6.40
CA LEU A 94 25.63 19.44 5.59
C LEU A 94 24.34 18.63 5.37
N LEU A 95 24.46 17.32 5.08
CA LEU A 95 23.29 16.43 4.97
C LEU A 95 22.51 16.34 6.28
N PHE A 96 23.20 16.22 7.41
CA PHE A 96 22.55 16.16 8.71
C PHE A 96 21.84 17.47 9.07
N ILE A 97 22.49 18.62 8.82
CA ILE A 97 21.91 19.95 9.03
C ILE A 97 20.70 20.15 8.10
N LEU A 98 20.81 19.81 6.82
CA LEU A 98 19.71 19.93 5.87
C LEU A 98 18.48 19.13 6.33
N GLY A 99 18.68 17.87 6.74
CA GLY A 99 17.60 17.04 7.27
C GLY A 99 16.98 17.63 8.54
N GLY A 100 17.80 18.07 9.50
CA GLY A 100 17.32 18.68 10.75
C GLY A 100 16.56 19.99 10.53
N VAL A 101 17.10 20.90 9.72
CA VAL A 101 16.45 22.16 9.36
C VAL A 101 15.17 21.90 8.57
N GLY A 102 15.19 20.97 7.61
CA GLY A 102 14.02 20.57 6.85
C GLY A 102 12.91 20.05 7.75
N HIS A 103 13.23 19.24 8.76
CA HIS A 103 12.25 18.78 9.76
C HIS A 103 11.61 19.94 10.53
N VAL A 104 12.43 20.88 11.04
CA VAL A 104 11.94 22.04 11.81
C VAL A 104 11.05 22.93 10.94
N LEU A 105 11.48 23.22 9.72
CA LEU A 105 10.72 24.05 8.79
C LEU A 105 9.42 23.36 8.35
N SER A 106 9.45 22.07 7.99
CA SER A 106 8.25 21.32 7.64
C SER A 106 7.23 21.26 8.77
N ASN A 107 7.68 21.08 10.01
CA ASN A 107 6.77 21.00 11.17
C ASN A 107 6.11 22.35 11.52
N ASN A 108 6.77 23.46 11.18
CA ASN A 108 6.26 24.82 11.45
C ASN A 108 5.56 25.46 10.24
N GLY A 109 5.32 24.71 9.16
CA GLY A 109 4.75 25.23 7.92
C GLY A 109 5.66 26.19 7.15
N GLY A 110 6.96 26.20 7.45
CA GLY A 110 7.95 27.11 6.87
C GLY A 110 8.45 26.73 5.48
N ILE A 111 8.18 25.51 5.01
CA ILE A 111 8.40 25.15 3.59
C ILE A 111 7.04 25.29 2.89
N GLU A 112 6.82 26.46 2.28
CA GLU A 112 5.66 26.67 1.42
C GLU A 112 5.72 25.72 0.20
N LYS A 113 4.56 25.32 -0.33
CA LYS A 113 4.45 24.38 -1.47
C LYS A 113 5.35 24.77 -2.67
N GLN A 114 5.58 26.07 -2.90
CA GLN A 114 6.45 26.58 -3.96
C GLN A 114 7.96 26.29 -3.76
N HIS A 115 8.39 25.98 -2.54
CA HIS A 115 9.79 25.73 -2.18
C HIS A 115 10.14 24.26 -1.95
N GLU A 116 9.18 23.33 -2.03
CA GLU A 116 9.41 21.88 -1.90
C GLU A 116 10.42 21.36 -2.93
N SER A 117 10.34 21.87 -4.17
CA SER A 117 11.28 21.51 -5.24
C SER A 117 12.72 21.94 -4.93
N HIS A 118 12.91 23.11 -4.31
CA HIS A 118 14.21 23.65 -3.95
C HIS A 118 14.93 22.76 -2.93
N TYR A 119 14.19 22.17 -1.99
CA TYR A 119 14.74 21.22 -1.03
C TYR A 119 15.39 20.01 -1.72
N PHE A 120 14.71 19.40 -2.69
CA PHE A 120 15.27 18.27 -3.45
C PHE A 120 16.48 18.68 -4.29
N TRP A 121 16.50 19.90 -4.86
CA TRP A 121 17.66 20.42 -5.56
C TRP A 121 18.86 20.61 -4.63
N VAL A 122 18.67 21.13 -3.41
CA VAL A 122 19.75 21.29 -2.43
C VAL A 122 20.26 19.92 -1.97
N LEU A 123 19.37 18.98 -1.66
CA LEU A 123 19.75 17.61 -1.30
C LEU A 123 20.55 16.93 -2.42
N GLY A 124 20.03 16.97 -3.65
CA GLY A 124 20.69 16.44 -4.83
C GLY A 124 22.03 17.13 -5.10
N GLY A 125 22.10 18.45 -4.91
CA GLY A 125 23.32 19.25 -5.04
C GLY A 125 24.42 18.83 -4.06
N ILE A 126 24.10 18.60 -2.78
CA ILE A 126 25.06 18.13 -1.78
C ILE A 126 25.57 16.73 -2.15
N LEU A 127 24.67 15.81 -2.50
CA LEU A 127 25.03 14.44 -2.89
C LEU A 127 25.90 14.41 -4.15
N PHE A 128 25.55 15.24 -5.15
CA PHE A 128 26.30 15.36 -6.40
C PHE A 128 27.67 16.01 -6.17
N LEU A 129 27.74 17.09 -5.41
CA LEU A 129 28.99 17.79 -5.12
C LEU A 129 29.96 16.88 -4.35
N GLY A 130 29.49 16.18 -3.32
CA GLY A 130 30.34 15.25 -2.58
C GLY A 130 30.79 14.07 -3.45
N LEU A 131 29.94 13.61 -4.38
CA LEU A 131 30.34 12.61 -5.36
C LEU A 131 31.39 13.16 -6.35
N ALA A 132 31.21 14.37 -6.87
CA ALA A 132 32.15 15.02 -7.76
C ALA A 132 33.52 15.19 -7.09
N VAL A 133 33.55 15.73 -5.87
CA VAL A 133 34.77 15.84 -5.05
C VAL A 133 35.42 14.48 -4.85
N ALA A 134 34.65 13.43 -4.60
CA ALA A 134 35.17 12.07 -4.45
C ALA A 134 35.77 11.51 -5.75
N ILE A 135 35.16 11.79 -6.89
CA ILE A 135 35.65 11.37 -8.22
C ILE A 135 36.92 12.12 -8.59
N PHE A 136 36.97 13.43 -8.44
CA PHE A 136 38.14 14.25 -8.78
C PHE A 136 39.29 14.10 -7.77
N GLY A 137 38.97 13.68 -6.54
CA GLY A 137 39.95 13.34 -5.50
C GLY A 137 40.44 11.89 -5.53
N ARG A 138 40.14 11.11 -6.58
CA ARG A 138 40.40 9.67 -6.67
C ARG A 138 41.87 9.28 -6.52
N SER A 139 42.10 8.20 -5.76
CA SER A 139 43.37 7.49 -5.68
C SER A 139 43.29 6.14 -6.44
N ASP A 140 43.99 6.07 -7.58
CA ASP A 140 44.39 4.90 -8.38
C ASP A 140 43.27 4.01 -9.02
N HIS A 141 43.43 3.70 -10.32
CA HIS A 141 42.30 3.56 -11.26
C HIS A 141 41.87 2.11 -11.63
N ARG A 142 42.63 1.06 -11.30
CA ARG A 142 42.47 -0.25 -12.01
C ARG A 142 42.12 -1.50 -11.19
N ARG A 143 42.11 -1.46 -9.85
CA ARG A 143 41.95 -2.67 -9.00
C ARG A 143 40.51 -2.99 -8.56
N GLN A 144 39.52 -2.23 -8.99
CA GLN A 144 38.29 -2.03 -8.23
C GLN A 144 37.05 -2.79 -8.75
N LEU A 145 36.84 -2.86 -10.07
CA LEU A 145 35.72 -3.61 -10.69
C LEU A 145 35.82 -5.13 -10.49
N VAL A 146 37.04 -5.66 -10.58
CA VAL A 146 37.34 -7.09 -10.30
C VAL A 146 37.05 -7.43 -8.83
N GLY A 147 37.18 -6.46 -7.93
CA GLY A 147 36.83 -6.61 -6.51
C GLY A 147 35.34 -6.83 -6.28
N PHE A 148 34.47 -6.11 -7.01
CA PHE A 148 33.02 -6.24 -6.88
C PHE A 148 32.50 -7.61 -7.37
N VAL A 149 32.98 -8.08 -8.52
CA VAL A 149 32.62 -9.41 -9.05
C VAL A 149 33.15 -10.52 -8.14
N ARG A 150 34.38 -10.40 -7.65
CA ARG A 150 34.94 -11.36 -6.69
C ARG A 150 34.16 -11.33 -5.37
N TRP A 151 33.68 -10.17 -4.95
CA TRP A 151 32.87 -10.00 -3.74
C TRP A 151 31.45 -10.55 -3.88
N SER A 152 30.78 -10.39 -5.02
CA SER A 152 29.44 -10.93 -5.25
C SER A 152 29.44 -12.47 -5.28
N ALA A 153 30.58 -13.05 -5.65
CA ALA A 153 30.84 -14.48 -5.61
C ALA A 153 31.28 -15.01 -4.22
N GLN A 154 31.63 -14.15 -3.26
CA GLN A 154 32.02 -14.59 -1.92
C GLN A 154 30.82 -15.16 -1.17
N ARG A 155 31.01 -16.37 -0.61
CA ARG A 155 30.02 -17.02 0.25
C ARG A 155 30.16 -16.45 1.66
N LYS A 156 29.11 -15.78 2.14
CA LYS A 156 29.06 -15.22 3.50
C LYS A 156 28.08 -16.03 4.34
N ARG A 157 28.33 -16.10 5.66
CA ARG A 157 27.36 -16.67 6.59
C ARG A 157 26.10 -15.82 6.57
N CYS A 158 24.96 -16.49 6.50
CA CYS A 158 23.65 -15.86 6.46
C CYS A 158 22.72 -16.47 7.51
N ASN A 159 21.70 -15.72 7.91
CA ASN A 159 20.63 -16.25 8.76
C ASN A 159 19.61 -17.04 7.91
N GLY A 160 20.08 -18.11 7.26
CA GLY A 160 19.28 -18.88 6.30
C GLY A 160 18.02 -19.51 6.92
N VAL A 161 18.09 -19.88 8.21
CA VAL A 161 16.93 -20.41 8.94
C VAL A 161 15.85 -19.36 9.10
N PHE A 162 16.19 -18.10 9.38
CA PHE A 162 15.21 -17.03 9.49
C PHE A 162 14.45 -16.82 8.18
N PHE A 163 15.16 -16.74 7.06
CA PHE A 163 14.51 -16.56 5.75
C PHE A 163 13.71 -17.79 5.30
N LEU A 164 14.11 -18.99 5.74
CA LEU A 164 13.31 -20.20 5.54
C LEU A 164 12.01 -20.16 6.36
N ILE A 165 12.07 -19.73 7.63
CA ILE A 165 10.88 -19.53 8.46
C ILE A 165 9.95 -18.50 7.81
N LEU A 166 10.50 -17.36 7.36
CA LEU A 166 9.72 -16.35 6.65
C LEU A 166 9.05 -16.93 5.39
N LEU A 167 9.78 -17.72 4.60
CA LEU A 167 9.22 -18.39 3.42
C LEU A 167 8.08 -19.34 3.79
N ILE A 168 8.24 -20.16 4.82
CA ILE A 168 7.22 -21.10 5.30
C ILE A 168 5.98 -20.35 5.77
N VAL A 169 6.14 -19.29 6.55
CA VAL A 169 5.03 -18.46 7.05
C VAL A 169 4.26 -17.83 5.88
N LEU A 170 4.96 -17.27 4.89
CA LEU A 170 4.32 -16.68 3.71
C LEU A 170 3.58 -17.74 2.87
N ILE A 171 4.17 -18.91 2.65
CA ILE A 171 3.52 -19.99 1.89
C ILE A 171 2.30 -20.53 2.64
N ALA A 172 2.43 -20.81 3.94
CA ALA A 172 1.31 -21.24 4.77
C ALA A 172 0.18 -20.21 4.75
N SER A 173 0.55 -18.92 4.77
CA SER A 173 -0.43 -17.84 4.70
C SER A 173 -1.20 -17.85 3.38
N ASN A 174 -0.50 -17.93 2.26
CA ASN A 174 -1.11 -17.96 0.94
C ASN A 174 -1.93 -19.25 0.71
N LEU A 175 -1.50 -20.38 1.28
CA LEU A 175 -2.20 -21.66 1.13
C LEU A 175 -3.64 -21.59 1.66
N ILE A 176 -3.86 -20.98 2.83
CA ILE A 176 -5.19 -20.82 3.43
C ILE A 176 -6.12 -20.07 2.46
N PHE A 177 -5.63 -18.98 1.88
CA PHE A 177 -6.40 -18.18 0.93
C PHE A 177 -6.70 -18.96 -0.36
N VAL A 178 -5.72 -19.65 -0.95
CA VAL A 178 -5.92 -20.45 -2.17
C VAL A 178 -6.93 -21.59 -1.94
N LEU A 179 -6.89 -22.24 -0.78
CA LEU A 179 -7.84 -23.31 -0.45
C LEU A 179 -9.28 -22.79 -0.39
N GLY A 180 -9.48 -21.55 0.06
CA GLY A 180 -10.78 -20.86 0.11
C GLY A 180 -11.31 -20.35 -1.24
N MET A 181 -10.55 -20.43 -2.34
CA MET A 181 -11.01 -19.94 -3.64
C MET A 181 -12.14 -20.81 -4.23
N ASP A 182 -13.14 -20.17 -4.83
CA ASP A 182 -14.17 -20.81 -5.66
C ASP A 182 -13.63 -21.12 -7.07
N SER A 183 -12.72 -22.09 -7.17
CA SER A 183 -12.09 -22.53 -8.43
C SER A 183 -11.84 -24.04 -8.43
N SER A 184 -11.56 -24.60 -9.61
CA SER A 184 -11.24 -26.01 -9.74
C SER A 184 -9.90 -26.36 -9.08
N TRP A 185 -9.71 -27.62 -8.67
CA TRP A 185 -8.46 -28.08 -8.05
C TRP A 185 -7.20 -27.77 -8.88
N PRO A 186 -7.18 -27.98 -10.21
CA PRO A 186 -6.04 -27.59 -11.02
C PRO A 186 -5.74 -26.09 -10.96
N GLU A 187 -6.77 -25.23 -11.01
CA GLU A 187 -6.61 -23.77 -10.95
C GLU A 187 -6.03 -23.34 -9.60
N LYS A 188 -6.47 -23.95 -8.51
CA LYS A 188 -5.89 -23.75 -7.16
C LYS A 188 -4.42 -24.14 -7.10
N VAL A 189 -4.06 -25.30 -7.64
CA VAL A 189 -2.65 -25.75 -7.66
C VAL A 189 -1.78 -24.77 -8.45
N SER A 190 -2.26 -24.30 -9.60
CA SER A 190 -1.55 -23.28 -10.38
C SER A 190 -1.37 -21.98 -9.61
N ALA A 191 -2.46 -21.45 -9.01
CA ALA A 191 -2.40 -20.26 -8.17
C ALA A 191 -1.41 -20.42 -7.02
N LEU A 192 -1.39 -21.59 -6.35
CA LEU A 192 -0.44 -21.89 -5.29
C LEU A 192 1.02 -21.89 -5.80
N ILE A 193 1.29 -22.47 -6.96
CA ILE A 193 2.62 -22.44 -7.59
C ILE A 193 3.05 -20.99 -7.83
N GLY A 194 2.16 -20.16 -8.39
CA GLY A 194 2.41 -18.74 -8.61
C GLY A 194 2.69 -17.99 -7.31
N ARG A 195 1.97 -18.33 -6.23
CA ARG A 195 2.20 -17.75 -4.89
C ARG A 195 3.52 -18.22 -4.27
N ILE A 196 3.93 -19.49 -4.42
CA ILE A 196 5.23 -19.98 -3.94
C ILE A 196 6.37 -19.19 -4.60
N PHE A 197 6.28 -18.97 -5.91
CA PHE A 197 7.25 -18.14 -6.62
C PHE A 197 7.23 -16.68 -6.15
N THR A 198 6.05 -16.10 -5.93
CA THR A 198 5.90 -14.75 -5.36
C THR A 198 6.54 -14.65 -3.98
N CYS A 199 6.35 -15.64 -3.11
CA CYS A 199 6.99 -15.71 -1.80
C CYS A 199 8.52 -15.81 -1.93
N GLY A 200 9.01 -16.57 -2.90
CA GLY A 200 10.44 -16.63 -3.23
C GLY A 200 11.03 -15.27 -3.61
N VAL A 201 10.32 -14.48 -4.42
CA VAL A 201 10.71 -13.10 -4.76
C VAL A 201 10.73 -12.22 -3.50
N LEU A 202 9.68 -12.26 -2.69
CA LEU A 202 9.57 -11.46 -1.47
C LEU A 202 10.68 -11.76 -0.46
N VAL A 203 10.96 -13.04 -0.22
CA VAL A 203 12.04 -13.47 0.69
C VAL A 203 13.41 -13.08 0.13
N GLY A 204 13.62 -13.24 -1.18
CA GLY A 204 14.84 -12.82 -1.87
C GLY A 204 15.10 -11.32 -1.75
N LEU A 205 14.08 -10.50 -2.03
CA LEU A 205 14.16 -9.05 -1.87
C LEU A 205 14.36 -8.64 -0.40
N SER A 206 13.66 -9.29 0.53
CA SER A 206 13.82 -9.04 1.97
C SER A 206 15.25 -9.36 2.43
N TYR A 207 15.84 -10.46 1.96
CA TYR A 207 17.23 -10.80 2.22
C TYR A 207 18.19 -9.73 1.68
N LEU A 208 18.03 -9.35 0.40
CA LEU A 208 18.90 -8.38 -0.25
C LEU A 208 18.81 -7.02 0.42
N LEU A 209 17.61 -6.57 0.76
CA LEU A 209 17.36 -5.31 1.46
C LEU A 209 17.95 -5.34 2.88
N SER A 210 17.82 -6.46 3.59
CA SER A 210 18.42 -6.66 4.92
C SER A 210 19.94 -6.60 4.85
N GLU A 211 20.57 -7.33 3.92
CA GLU A 211 22.02 -7.31 3.72
C GLU A 211 22.54 -5.95 3.31
N LEU A 212 21.82 -5.25 2.43
CA LEU A 212 22.17 -3.90 2.01
C LEU A 212 22.10 -2.93 3.19
N SER A 213 20.97 -2.93 3.90
CA SER A 213 20.75 -2.09 5.09
C SER A 213 21.79 -2.36 6.18
N MET A 214 22.11 -3.64 6.44
CA MET A 214 23.10 -4.03 7.46
C MET A 214 24.51 -3.53 7.14
N ARG A 215 24.83 -3.40 5.86
CA ARG A 215 26.14 -2.92 5.40
C ARG A 215 26.21 -1.40 5.42
N THR A 216 25.12 -0.72 5.09
CA THR A 216 25.03 0.74 5.11
C THR A 216 24.81 1.30 6.51
N ALA A 217 24.26 0.52 7.43
CA ALA A 217 24.05 0.98 8.79
C ALA A 217 25.36 1.03 9.60
N PRO A 218 25.55 2.09 10.41
CA PRO A 218 26.58 2.15 11.43
C PRO A 218 26.47 0.97 12.41
N LYS A 219 27.60 0.50 12.94
CA LYS A 219 27.66 -0.73 13.76
C LYS A 219 26.66 -0.74 14.92
N LEU A 220 26.50 0.39 15.60
CA LEU A 220 25.59 0.56 16.74
C LEU A 220 24.10 0.43 16.37
N PHE A 221 23.74 0.65 15.11
CA PHE A 221 22.34 0.64 14.63
C PHE A 221 21.99 -0.60 13.82
N ARG A 222 22.91 -1.57 13.66
CA ARG A 222 22.62 -2.79 12.90
C ARG A 222 21.53 -3.66 13.51
N TRP A 223 21.34 -3.59 14.83
CA TRP A 223 20.29 -4.37 15.51
C TRP A 223 18.88 -3.87 15.16
N SER A 224 18.69 -2.59 14.84
CA SER A 224 17.37 -2.04 14.50
C SER A 224 16.83 -2.58 13.17
N ILE A 225 17.72 -2.93 12.23
CA ILE A 225 17.34 -3.59 10.98
C ILE A 225 16.79 -4.99 11.28
N TRP A 226 17.46 -5.75 12.15
CA TRP A 226 16.97 -7.06 12.56
C TRP A 226 15.67 -6.97 13.34
N LEU A 227 15.48 -5.92 14.15
CA LEU A 227 14.18 -5.66 14.79
C LEU A 227 13.08 -5.54 13.73
N LEU A 228 13.22 -4.63 12.76
CA LEU A 228 12.24 -4.41 11.70
C LEU A 228 11.96 -5.68 10.87
N VAL A 229 13.02 -6.37 10.43
CA VAL A 229 12.89 -7.56 9.58
C VAL A 229 12.27 -8.72 10.37
N SER A 230 12.62 -8.87 11.65
CA SER A 230 12.09 -9.93 12.52
C SER A 230 10.59 -9.81 12.82
N LEU A 231 10.01 -8.61 12.65
CA LEU A 231 8.59 -8.39 12.82
C LEU A 231 7.77 -8.92 11.65
N ILE A 232 8.35 -9.05 10.44
CA ILE A 232 7.61 -9.43 9.23
C ILE A 232 6.84 -10.75 9.40
N PRO A 233 7.45 -11.87 9.86
CA PRO A 233 6.70 -13.11 10.07
C PRO A 233 5.56 -12.97 11.10
N LEU A 234 5.79 -12.21 12.17
CA LEU A 234 4.77 -11.99 13.20
C LEU A 234 3.61 -11.16 12.67
N ILE A 235 3.89 -10.13 11.87
CA ILE A 235 2.88 -9.29 11.21
C ILE A 235 2.02 -10.17 10.27
N VAL A 236 2.63 -11.07 9.49
CA VAL A 236 1.89 -11.97 8.61
C VAL A 236 0.99 -12.93 9.41
N ILE A 237 1.51 -13.53 10.48
CA ILE A 237 0.73 -14.43 11.35
C ILE A 237 -0.42 -13.67 12.02
N ALA A 238 -0.15 -12.46 12.52
CA ALA A 238 -1.15 -11.63 13.17
C ALA A 238 -2.24 -11.20 12.18
N ASP A 239 -1.87 -10.76 10.97
CA ASP A 239 -2.83 -10.37 9.93
C ASP A 239 -3.76 -11.52 9.54
N GLN A 240 -3.21 -12.73 9.37
CA GLN A 240 -4.01 -13.92 9.12
C GLN A 240 -4.95 -14.27 10.27
N TRP A 241 -4.44 -14.26 11.50
CA TRP A 241 -5.24 -14.59 12.66
C TRP A 241 -6.38 -13.57 12.83
N MET A 242 -6.11 -12.28 12.66
CA MET A 242 -7.13 -11.23 12.74
C MET A 242 -8.17 -11.35 11.61
N GLY A 243 -7.72 -11.59 10.37
CA GLY A 243 -8.64 -11.78 9.25
C GLY A 243 -9.60 -12.96 9.46
N ASN A 244 -9.11 -14.07 10.02
CA ASN A 244 -9.91 -15.26 10.27
C ASN A 244 -10.78 -15.16 11.54
N ALA A 245 -10.23 -14.63 12.64
CA ALA A 245 -10.91 -14.61 13.94
C ALA A 245 -11.86 -13.42 14.10
N LEU A 246 -11.49 -12.26 13.54
CA LEU A 246 -12.20 -10.99 13.73
C LEU A 246 -12.84 -10.46 12.43
N GLY A 247 -12.57 -11.08 11.27
CA GLY A 247 -13.07 -10.62 9.98
C GLY A 247 -12.49 -9.28 9.53
N ARG A 248 -11.42 -8.81 10.19
CA ARG A 248 -10.76 -7.51 9.96
C ARG A 248 -9.26 -7.71 9.80
N ARG A 249 -8.64 -7.05 8.81
CA ARG A 249 -7.18 -7.17 8.59
C ARG A 249 -6.39 -6.35 9.62
N LEU A 250 -5.14 -6.72 9.86
CA LEU A 250 -4.28 -6.03 10.84
C LEU A 250 -4.05 -4.57 10.46
N ILE A 251 -3.89 -4.26 9.17
CA ILE A 251 -3.70 -2.88 8.72
C ILE A 251 -4.93 -2.01 9.01
N GLU A 252 -6.13 -2.56 8.89
CA GLU A 252 -7.38 -1.87 9.18
C GLU A 252 -7.51 -1.60 10.67
N PHE A 253 -7.08 -2.55 11.51
CA PHE A 253 -7.02 -2.36 12.96
C PHE A 253 -6.02 -1.27 13.36
N ILE A 254 -4.79 -1.32 12.83
CA ILE A 254 -3.76 -0.30 13.09
C ILE A 254 -4.21 1.09 12.62
N ASN A 255 -4.90 1.16 11.49
CA ASN A 255 -5.51 2.40 11.00
C ASN A 255 -6.59 2.94 11.97
N GLY A 256 -7.36 2.03 12.59
CA GLY A 256 -8.33 2.34 13.64
C GLY A 256 -7.75 3.09 14.84
N LEU A 257 -6.50 2.83 15.21
CA LEU A 257 -5.79 3.49 16.33
C LEU A 257 -5.77 5.02 16.30
N THR A 258 -6.07 5.63 15.14
CA THR A 258 -6.11 7.08 14.96
C THR A 258 -7.40 7.57 14.31
N ALA A 259 -8.44 6.73 14.25
CA ALA A 259 -9.71 7.08 13.61
C ALA A 259 -10.42 8.23 14.35
N SER A 260 -10.27 8.31 15.68
CA SER A 260 -10.78 9.41 16.51
C SER A 260 -9.90 10.66 16.51
N GLY A 261 -8.77 10.65 15.79
CA GLY A 261 -7.79 11.75 15.79
C GLY A 261 -6.77 11.69 16.93
N GLU A 262 -6.99 10.85 17.96
CA GLU A 262 -6.04 10.62 19.06
C GLU A 262 -5.51 9.18 19.04
N PHE A 263 -4.22 9.01 19.31
CA PHE A 263 -3.59 7.70 19.41
C PHE A 263 -3.95 7.02 20.74
N SER A 264 -4.95 6.12 20.72
CA SER A 264 -5.46 5.45 21.92
C SER A 264 -5.35 3.92 21.82
N PRO A 265 -4.17 3.32 22.10
CA PRO A 265 -3.98 1.87 21.99
C PRO A 265 -4.83 1.08 23.00
N VAL A 266 -5.14 1.65 24.17
CA VAL A 266 -5.96 1.00 25.20
C VAL A 266 -7.40 0.83 24.74
N VAL A 267 -7.99 1.87 24.12
CA VAL A 267 -9.37 1.85 23.64
C VAL A 267 -9.56 0.79 22.55
N GLU A 268 -8.60 0.68 21.63
CA GLU A 268 -8.68 -0.28 20.53
C GLU A 268 -8.37 -1.72 20.96
N LEU A 269 -7.46 -1.91 21.92
CA LEU A 269 -7.24 -3.22 22.55
C LEU A 269 -8.50 -3.68 23.30
N ALA A 270 -9.15 -2.77 24.06
CA ALA A 270 -10.41 -3.06 24.73
C ALA A 270 -11.53 -3.37 23.73
N ALA A 271 -11.62 -2.61 22.63
CA ALA A 271 -12.56 -2.89 21.53
C ALA A 271 -12.31 -4.25 20.86
N SER A 272 -11.07 -4.76 20.93
CA SER A 272 -10.69 -6.09 20.45
C SER A 272 -10.86 -7.20 21.50
N GLY A 273 -11.46 -6.88 22.66
CA GLY A 273 -11.69 -7.82 23.75
C GLY A 273 -10.48 -8.06 24.67
N LEU A 274 -9.40 -7.28 24.54
CA LEU A 274 -8.25 -7.30 25.44
C LEU A 274 -8.32 -6.10 26.39
N ASP A 275 -8.88 -6.32 27.58
CA ASP A 275 -8.90 -5.30 28.63
C ASP A 275 -7.53 -5.22 29.32
N VAL A 276 -6.64 -4.42 28.74
CA VAL A 276 -5.31 -4.15 29.28
C VAL A 276 -5.12 -2.66 29.52
N GLY A 277 -4.72 -2.32 30.75
CA GLY A 277 -4.37 -0.93 31.08
C GLY A 277 -3.15 -0.42 30.28
N PRO A 278 -2.85 0.90 30.34
CA PRO A 278 -1.77 1.51 29.56
C PRO A 278 -0.40 0.84 29.71
N VAL A 279 -0.07 0.44 30.94
CA VAL A 279 1.19 -0.26 31.27
C VAL A 279 1.20 -1.66 30.63
N GLY A 280 0.07 -2.37 30.65
CA GLY A 280 -0.08 -3.67 30.01
C GLY A 280 0.09 -3.59 28.50
N ALA A 281 -0.46 -2.56 27.85
CA ALA A 281 -0.28 -2.32 26.42
C ALA A 281 1.20 -2.07 26.05
N ILE A 282 1.94 -1.32 26.87
CA ILE A 282 3.39 -1.10 26.68
C ILE A 282 4.17 -2.42 26.82
N PHE A 283 3.88 -3.22 27.85
CA PHE A 283 4.54 -4.51 28.04
C PHE A 283 4.22 -5.50 26.93
N LEU A 284 2.99 -5.51 26.41
CA LEU A 284 2.62 -6.29 25.23
C LEU A 284 3.45 -5.88 24.02
N PHE A 285 3.54 -4.57 23.73
CA PHE A 285 4.34 -4.05 22.62
C PHE A 285 5.82 -4.42 22.76
N LEU A 286 6.43 -4.17 23.92
CA LEU A 286 7.82 -4.53 24.20
C LEU A 286 8.03 -6.05 24.14
N GLY A 287 7.06 -6.83 24.61
CA GLY A 287 7.07 -8.30 24.54
C GLY A 287 7.10 -8.81 23.10
N VAL A 288 6.31 -8.20 22.20
CA VAL A 288 6.34 -8.53 20.76
C VAL A 288 7.71 -8.23 20.15
N LEU A 289 8.28 -7.05 20.44
CA LEU A 289 9.62 -6.67 19.96
C LEU A 289 10.71 -7.60 20.49
N ALA A 290 10.68 -7.93 21.78
CA ALA A 290 11.65 -8.83 22.40
C ALA A 290 11.50 -10.26 21.87
N GLY A 291 10.26 -10.73 21.70
CA GLY A 291 9.94 -12.02 21.11
C GLY A 291 10.41 -12.14 19.67
N SER A 292 10.20 -11.12 18.84
CA SER A 292 10.65 -11.10 17.44
C SER A 292 12.18 -11.17 17.34
N LEU A 293 12.89 -10.39 18.16
CA LEU A 293 14.35 -10.46 18.26
C LEU A 293 14.83 -11.82 18.77
N GLY A 294 14.14 -12.40 19.75
CA GLY A 294 14.42 -13.74 20.27
C GLY A 294 14.32 -14.81 19.18
N VAL A 295 13.28 -14.77 18.35
CA VAL A 295 13.11 -15.67 17.20
C VAL A 295 14.23 -15.47 16.17
N ALA A 296 14.54 -14.22 15.81
CA ALA A 296 15.61 -13.92 14.87
C ALA A 296 16.99 -14.38 15.38
N TRP A 297 17.25 -14.21 16.67
CA TRP A 297 18.48 -14.66 17.34
C TRP A 297 18.55 -16.19 17.41
N GLY A 298 17.46 -16.86 17.77
CA GLY A 298 17.38 -18.32 17.77
C GLY A 298 17.62 -18.91 16.37
N ALA A 299 17.01 -18.31 15.34
CA ALA A 299 17.25 -18.68 13.95
C ALA A 299 18.70 -18.43 13.53
N TRP A 300 19.34 -17.35 14.01
CA TRP A 300 20.75 -17.08 13.76
C TRP A 300 21.65 -18.13 14.43
N ALA A 301 21.37 -18.49 15.68
CA ALA A 301 22.11 -19.52 16.42
C ALA A 301 22.02 -20.88 15.70
N LEU A 302 20.85 -21.24 15.20
CA LEU A 302 20.63 -22.45 14.40
C LEU A 302 21.36 -22.38 13.05
N SER A 303 21.26 -21.25 12.34
CA SER A 303 21.97 -21.03 11.08
C SER A 303 23.49 -21.15 11.24
N LYS A 304 24.03 -20.70 12.38
CA LYS A 304 25.45 -20.82 12.72
C LYS A 304 25.86 -22.28 12.91
N ARG A 305 24.99 -23.10 13.51
CA ARG A 305 25.21 -24.55 13.70
C ARG A 305 25.24 -25.31 12.36
N TRP A 306 24.46 -24.88 11.39
CA TRP A 306 24.41 -25.50 10.05
C TRP A 306 25.41 -24.92 9.04
N ASP A 307 26.26 -23.95 9.45
CA ASP A 307 27.24 -23.25 8.61
C ASP A 307 26.68 -22.80 7.24
N LEU A 308 25.43 -22.33 7.22
CA LEU A 308 24.76 -21.90 6.00
C LEU A 308 25.47 -20.68 5.40
N LYS A 309 26.06 -20.88 4.22
CA LYS A 309 26.76 -19.82 3.47
C LYS A 309 26.09 -19.59 2.12
N LEU A 310 25.60 -18.38 1.91
CA LEU A 310 25.04 -17.92 0.64
C LEU A 310 25.89 -16.78 0.08
N SER A 311 25.97 -16.72 -1.25
CA SER A 311 26.51 -15.56 -1.95
C SER A 311 25.36 -14.66 -2.40
N VAL A 312 25.59 -13.35 -2.44
CA VAL A 312 24.60 -12.38 -2.92
C VAL A 312 24.17 -12.71 -4.34
N GLY A 313 25.12 -13.09 -5.20
CA GLY A 313 24.82 -13.50 -6.58
C GLY A 313 23.82 -14.66 -6.66
N LYS A 314 23.94 -15.68 -5.78
CA LYS A 314 22.99 -16.80 -5.75
C LYS A 314 21.59 -16.34 -5.35
N VAL A 315 21.48 -15.44 -4.37
CA VAL A 315 20.16 -14.92 -3.95
C VAL A 315 19.52 -14.10 -5.06
N VAL A 316 20.30 -13.26 -5.76
CA VAL A 316 19.82 -12.53 -6.94
C VAL A 316 19.32 -13.51 -8.01
N THR A 317 20.09 -14.55 -8.33
CA THR A 317 19.66 -15.58 -9.30
C THR A 317 18.38 -16.28 -8.87
N ILE A 318 18.27 -16.71 -7.60
CA ILE A 318 17.04 -17.34 -7.09
C ILE A 318 15.86 -16.37 -7.20
N THR A 319 16.04 -15.10 -6.81
CA THR A 319 14.98 -14.07 -6.87
C THR A 319 14.50 -13.87 -8.31
N ILE A 320 15.42 -13.78 -9.28
CA ILE A 320 15.09 -13.64 -10.72
C ILE A 320 14.38 -14.89 -11.23
N LEU A 321 14.87 -16.09 -10.89
CA LEU A 321 14.23 -17.35 -11.29
C LEU A 321 12.82 -17.48 -10.69
N SER A 322 12.63 -17.06 -9.44
CA SER A 322 11.30 -17.02 -8.83
C SER A 322 10.40 -16.02 -9.55
N TRP A 323 10.89 -14.83 -9.90
CA TRP A 323 10.11 -13.85 -10.66
C TRP A 323 9.72 -14.38 -12.05
N LEU A 324 10.66 -15.00 -12.78
CA LEU A 324 10.36 -15.68 -14.04
C LEU A 324 9.33 -16.80 -13.86
N GLY A 325 9.36 -17.51 -12.72
CA GLY A 325 8.34 -18.49 -12.34
C GLY A 325 6.95 -17.87 -12.18
N VAL A 326 6.84 -16.68 -11.56
CA VAL A 326 5.56 -15.94 -11.48
C VAL A 326 5.07 -15.57 -12.88
N VAL A 327 5.95 -15.01 -13.73
CA VAL A 327 5.60 -14.62 -15.10
C VAL A 327 5.16 -15.82 -15.93
N ALA A 328 5.85 -16.95 -15.81
CA ALA A 328 5.51 -18.18 -16.51
C ALA A 328 4.17 -18.76 -16.04
N GLU A 329 3.93 -18.79 -14.72
CA GLU A 329 2.67 -19.28 -14.16
C GLU A 329 1.48 -18.42 -14.61
N GLN A 330 1.61 -17.09 -14.54
CA GLN A 330 0.56 -16.18 -15.00
C GLN A 330 0.36 -16.24 -16.53
N GLY A 331 1.44 -16.34 -17.30
CA GLY A 331 1.40 -16.44 -18.76
C GLY A 331 0.71 -17.72 -19.21
N ILE A 332 1.07 -18.87 -18.61
CA ILE A 332 0.40 -20.15 -18.87
C ILE A 332 -1.05 -20.08 -18.36
N GLY A 333 -1.24 -19.61 -17.13
CA GLY A 333 -2.54 -19.44 -16.48
C GLY A 333 -3.53 -18.62 -17.32
N SER A 334 -3.06 -17.57 -17.98
CA SER A 334 -3.88 -16.73 -18.87
C SER A 334 -4.52 -17.47 -20.03
N LYS A 335 -3.96 -18.62 -20.43
CA LYS A 335 -4.43 -19.41 -21.58
C LYS A 335 -5.43 -20.49 -21.21
N TRP A 336 -5.37 -21.01 -19.98
CA TRP A 336 -6.17 -22.19 -19.60
C TRP A 336 -7.04 -21.97 -18.35
N LYS A 337 -6.67 -21.08 -17.42
CA LYS A 337 -7.53 -20.76 -16.26
C LYS A 337 -8.79 -20.06 -16.76
N SER A 338 -9.91 -20.33 -16.11
CA SER A 338 -11.13 -19.56 -16.37
C SER A 338 -10.94 -18.09 -15.98
N THR A 339 -11.57 -17.17 -16.72
CA THR A 339 -11.54 -15.74 -16.42
C THR A 339 -11.97 -15.45 -14.98
N ARG A 340 -12.97 -16.18 -14.49
CA ARG A 340 -13.46 -16.06 -13.10
C ARG A 340 -12.41 -16.49 -12.08
N ALA A 341 -11.72 -17.62 -12.28
CA ALA A 341 -10.69 -18.07 -11.36
C ALA A 341 -9.50 -17.10 -11.35
N TRP A 342 -9.10 -16.59 -12.51
CA TRP A 342 -7.99 -15.64 -12.61
C TRP A 342 -8.33 -14.27 -11.97
N GLN A 343 -9.54 -13.75 -12.18
CA GLN A 343 -10.03 -12.56 -11.49
C GLN A 343 -10.18 -12.77 -9.99
N SER A 344 -10.62 -13.96 -9.56
CA SER A 344 -10.72 -14.32 -8.14
C SER A 344 -9.35 -14.32 -7.48
N GLU A 345 -8.35 -14.95 -8.11
CA GLU A 345 -6.95 -14.90 -7.65
C GLU A 345 -6.48 -13.45 -7.50
N HIS A 346 -6.71 -12.62 -8.53
CA HIS A 346 -6.26 -11.24 -8.54
C HIS A 346 -6.98 -10.32 -7.55
N LYS A 347 -8.17 -10.71 -7.07
CA LYS A 347 -8.90 -9.99 -6.01
C LYS A 347 -8.48 -10.44 -4.62
N LEU A 348 -8.05 -11.69 -4.49
CA LEU A 348 -7.73 -12.30 -3.20
C LEU A 348 -6.39 -11.81 -2.65
N PHE A 349 -5.43 -11.58 -3.53
CA PHE A 349 -4.08 -11.15 -3.18
C PHE A 349 -3.87 -9.68 -3.56
N ASP A 350 -3.29 -8.88 -2.67
CA ASP A 350 -3.04 -7.46 -2.99
C ASP A 350 -1.76 -7.25 -3.82
N LEU A 351 -0.80 -8.17 -3.70
CA LEU A 351 0.50 -8.05 -4.37
C LEU A 351 0.58 -8.90 -5.65
N HIS A 352 0.82 -8.22 -6.76
CA HIS A 352 1.04 -8.80 -8.08
C HIS A 352 2.36 -8.30 -8.66
N ILE A 353 3.32 -9.21 -8.87
CA ILE A 353 4.68 -8.88 -9.37
C ILE A 353 4.88 -9.39 -10.81
N GLY A 354 3.86 -10.00 -11.40
CA GLY A 354 3.94 -10.51 -12.77
C GLY A 354 3.50 -9.48 -13.82
N MET A 355 3.52 -9.89 -15.09
CA MET A 355 3.29 -9.01 -16.24
C MET A 355 1.92 -9.20 -16.90
N PHE A 356 1.12 -10.17 -16.43
CA PHE A 356 -0.18 -10.49 -17.02
C PHE A 356 -1.29 -10.18 -16.02
N GLU A 357 -2.32 -9.50 -16.50
CA GLU A 357 -3.50 -9.15 -15.72
C GLU A 357 -4.74 -9.83 -16.33
N PRO A 358 -5.69 -10.26 -15.48
CA PRO A 358 -6.94 -10.79 -16.00
C PRO A 358 -7.71 -9.70 -16.76
N PRO A 359 -8.45 -10.05 -17.81
CA PRO A 359 -9.26 -9.07 -18.53
C PRO A 359 -10.26 -8.40 -17.59
N HIS A 360 -10.50 -7.10 -17.79
CA HIS A 360 -11.50 -6.36 -17.03
C HIS A 360 -12.90 -6.78 -17.46
N GLY A 361 -13.68 -7.33 -16.53
CA GLY A 361 -15.06 -7.77 -16.79
C GLY A 361 -15.16 -9.20 -17.31
N LEU A 362 -16.40 -9.69 -17.43
CA LEU A 362 -16.70 -11.05 -17.91
C LEU A 362 -17.09 -11.09 -19.39
N GLY A 363 -17.26 -9.93 -20.02
CA GLY A 363 -17.64 -9.78 -21.41
C GLY A 363 -17.47 -8.34 -21.86
N TYR A 364 -17.32 -8.16 -23.17
CA TYR A 364 -17.26 -6.86 -23.82
C TYR A 364 -18.56 -6.63 -24.57
N TYR A 365 -19.19 -5.48 -24.31
CA TYR A 365 -20.39 -5.06 -25.02
C TYR A 365 -20.07 -3.80 -25.81
N GLN A 366 -20.38 -3.79 -27.10
CA GLN A 366 -20.41 -2.54 -27.86
C GLN A 366 -21.73 -1.84 -27.54
N ILE A 367 -21.65 -0.79 -26.72
CA ILE A 367 -22.81 0.01 -26.33
C ILE A 367 -22.67 1.36 -27.00
N VAL A 368 -23.68 1.73 -27.79
CA VAL A 368 -23.85 3.09 -28.29
C VAL A 368 -24.85 3.78 -27.38
N PHE A 369 -24.38 4.72 -26.57
CA PHE A 369 -25.27 5.54 -25.76
C PHE A 369 -25.93 6.59 -26.66
N SER A 370 -27.26 6.61 -26.69
CA SER A 370 -27.98 7.72 -27.28
C SER A 370 -27.76 8.97 -26.41
N PRO A 371 -27.60 10.16 -27.00
CA PRO A 371 -27.45 11.39 -26.22
C PRO A 371 -28.59 11.53 -25.22
N ALA A 372 -28.30 12.13 -24.07
CA ALA A 372 -29.31 12.40 -23.05
C ALA A 372 -30.49 13.13 -23.70
N GLY A 373 -31.70 12.58 -23.53
CA GLY A 373 -32.91 13.15 -24.14
C GLY A 373 -33.11 14.61 -23.71
N ASP A 374 -33.48 15.47 -24.66
CA ASP A 374 -33.78 16.87 -24.39
C ASP A 374 -35.04 16.97 -23.51
N PRO A 375 -34.97 17.54 -22.28
CA PRO A 375 -36.13 17.66 -21.40
C PRO A 375 -37.19 18.66 -21.90
N SER A 376 -37.00 19.32 -23.05
CA SER A 376 -37.94 20.28 -23.64
C SER A 376 -39.35 19.70 -23.92
N PHE A 377 -39.48 18.38 -24.10
CA PHE A 377 -40.79 17.72 -24.31
C PHE A 377 -41.75 17.85 -23.10
N LEU A 378 -41.23 18.14 -21.90
CA LEU A 378 -42.03 18.25 -20.68
C LEU A 378 -42.90 19.53 -20.64
N GLY A 379 -42.64 20.51 -21.52
CA GLY A 379 -43.39 21.76 -21.58
C GLY A 379 -44.71 21.69 -22.37
N GLN A 380 -45.03 20.54 -22.98
CA GLN A 380 -46.18 20.41 -23.91
C GLN A 380 -47.35 19.58 -23.37
N ALA A 381 -47.24 19.04 -22.16
CA ALA A 381 -48.30 18.20 -21.62
C ALA A 381 -49.37 19.08 -20.94
N GLU A 382 -50.49 19.34 -21.63
CA GLU A 382 -51.75 19.71 -20.96
C GLU A 382 -52.25 18.48 -20.21
N ILE A 383 -51.81 18.34 -18.97
CA ILE A 383 -52.15 17.21 -18.11
C ILE A 383 -53.48 17.54 -17.41
N GLN A 384 -54.61 17.19 -18.04
CA GLN A 384 -55.90 17.05 -17.36
C GLN A 384 -55.92 15.71 -16.61
N ILE A 385 -55.18 15.61 -15.52
CA ILE A 385 -55.19 14.42 -14.65
C ILE A 385 -55.54 14.87 -13.24
N ALA A 386 -56.29 14.04 -12.51
CA ALA A 386 -56.39 14.13 -11.06
C ALA A 386 -54.98 14.28 -10.46
N LYS A 387 -54.83 15.06 -9.39
CA LYS A 387 -53.55 15.30 -8.72
C LYS A 387 -53.42 14.39 -7.50
N PRO A 388 -53.09 13.09 -7.65
CA PRO A 388 -52.94 12.20 -6.50
C PRO A 388 -51.67 12.58 -5.74
N ASP A 389 -51.66 12.35 -4.43
CA ASP A 389 -50.42 12.37 -3.67
C ASP A 389 -49.52 11.21 -4.09
N ILE A 390 -48.24 11.49 -4.33
CA ILE A 390 -47.26 10.52 -4.80
C ILE A 390 -46.28 10.22 -3.67
N PHE A 391 -46.25 8.97 -3.22
CA PHE A 391 -45.32 8.49 -2.20
C PHE A 391 -44.27 7.59 -2.85
N VAL A 392 -42.99 7.95 -2.70
CA VAL A 392 -41.86 7.16 -3.19
C VAL A 392 -41.08 6.61 -2.00
N PHE A 393 -41.03 5.29 -1.89
CA PHE A 393 -40.23 4.59 -0.88
C PHE A 393 -39.02 3.96 -1.58
N MET A 394 -37.82 4.40 -1.22
CA MET A 394 -36.56 3.84 -1.71
C MET A 394 -35.88 3.07 -0.59
N VAL A 395 -35.65 1.77 -0.80
CA VAL A 395 -34.93 0.90 0.14
C VAL A 395 -33.51 0.69 -0.38
N GLU A 396 -32.52 1.07 0.42
CA GLU A 396 -31.12 0.91 0.05
C GLU A 396 -30.72 -0.58 0.04
N SER A 397 -29.97 -0.98 -1.00
CA SER A 397 -29.35 -2.31 -1.13
C SER A 397 -30.31 -3.51 -1.05
N MET A 398 -31.57 -3.34 -1.47
CA MET A 398 -32.54 -4.44 -1.51
C MET A 398 -32.28 -5.38 -2.71
N ARG A 399 -32.05 -6.67 -2.43
CA ARG A 399 -31.98 -7.71 -3.47
C ARG A 399 -33.36 -8.29 -3.75
N ALA A 400 -33.64 -8.63 -5.01
CA ALA A 400 -34.89 -9.26 -5.41
C ALA A 400 -35.15 -10.59 -4.68
N ASP A 401 -34.09 -11.38 -4.42
CA ASP A 401 -34.20 -12.66 -3.72
C ASP A 401 -34.41 -12.53 -2.20
N ALA A 402 -34.35 -11.31 -1.63
CA ALA A 402 -34.72 -11.05 -0.25
C ALA A 402 -36.25 -10.96 -0.08
N MET A 403 -36.99 -10.60 -1.15
CA MET A 403 -38.45 -10.49 -1.16
C MET A 403 -39.12 -11.87 -1.17
N ARG A 404 -39.26 -12.50 0.00
CA ARG A 404 -39.89 -13.81 0.16
C ARG A 404 -41.00 -13.78 1.20
N LYS A 405 -42.01 -14.63 1.01
CA LYS A 405 -43.13 -14.82 1.95
C LYS A 405 -42.69 -15.09 3.39
N LYS A 406 -41.54 -15.76 3.61
CA LYS A 406 -41.03 -16.09 4.94
C LYS A 406 -40.24 -14.95 5.61
N THR A 407 -39.36 -14.28 4.89
CA THR A 407 -38.43 -13.27 5.44
C THR A 407 -39.00 -11.86 5.39
N THR A 408 -39.78 -11.54 4.37
CA THR A 408 -40.38 -10.20 4.16
C THR A 408 -41.85 -10.33 3.77
N PRO A 409 -42.70 -10.92 4.64
CA PRO A 409 -44.06 -11.30 4.31
C PRO A 409 -44.91 -10.14 3.79
N PHE A 410 -44.81 -8.96 4.41
CA PHE A 410 -45.59 -7.78 4.04
C PHE A 410 -45.19 -7.22 2.67
N MET A 411 -43.88 -7.03 2.41
CA MET A 411 -43.41 -6.54 1.11
C MET A 411 -43.65 -7.55 0.00
N TRP A 412 -43.52 -8.85 0.29
CA TRP A 412 -43.85 -9.90 -0.67
C TRP A 412 -45.33 -9.84 -1.03
N ARG A 413 -46.22 -9.73 -0.04
CA ARG A 413 -47.66 -9.60 -0.28
C ARG A 413 -47.99 -8.35 -1.09
N MET A 414 -47.48 -7.19 -0.66
CA MET A 414 -47.68 -5.92 -1.36
C MET A 414 -47.24 -6.02 -2.83
N SER A 415 -46.05 -6.58 -3.09
CA SER A 415 -45.52 -6.73 -4.44
C SER A 415 -46.30 -7.71 -5.32
N GLN A 416 -46.85 -8.79 -4.76
CA GLN A 416 -47.47 -9.87 -5.54
C GLN A 416 -48.99 -9.76 -5.64
N GLU A 417 -49.65 -9.13 -4.67
CA GLU A 417 -51.12 -9.10 -4.55
C GLU A 417 -51.72 -7.70 -4.66
N GLU A 418 -50.99 -6.65 -4.25
CA GLU A 418 -51.57 -5.29 -4.08
C GLU A 418 -51.06 -4.28 -5.12
N CYS A 419 -49.83 -4.44 -5.60
CA CYS A 419 -49.20 -3.53 -6.56
C CYS A 419 -49.47 -3.92 -8.02
N GLN A 420 -49.38 -2.93 -8.91
CA GLN A 420 -49.35 -3.18 -10.35
C GLN A 420 -48.13 -4.06 -10.72
N PRO A 421 -48.32 -5.13 -11.49
CA PRO A 421 -47.21 -5.98 -11.92
C PRO A 421 -46.32 -5.24 -12.93
N LEU A 422 -45.07 -4.97 -12.54
CA LEU A 422 -44.07 -4.29 -13.38
C LEU A 422 -43.22 -5.26 -14.23
N GLY A 423 -43.46 -6.56 -14.12
CA GLY A 423 -42.65 -7.59 -14.76
C GLY A 423 -41.20 -7.60 -14.24
N THR A 424 -40.25 -7.91 -15.13
CA THR A 424 -38.83 -7.93 -14.79
C THR A 424 -38.25 -6.52 -14.86
N THR A 425 -37.78 -6.01 -13.73
CA THR A 425 -37.15 -4.69 -13.63
C THR A 425 -35.69 -4.82 -13.22
N TRP A 426 -34.88 -3.83 -13.59
CA TRP A 426 -33.46 -3.74 -13.24
C TRP A 426 -33.19 -2.37 -12.64
N ALA A 427 -32.36 -2.32 -11.59
CA ALA A 427 -31.86 -1.05 -11.08
C ALA A 427 -31.00 -0.37 -12.14
N GLY A 428 -31.01 0.97 -12.15
CA GLY A 428 -30.20 1.75 -13.09
C GLY A 428 -28.69 1.48 -12.93
N SER A 429 -28.25 1.11 -11.73
CA SER A 429 -26.86 0.76 -11.41
C SER A 429 -26.76 -0.17 -10.20
N ASN A 430 -25.58 -0.73 -9.96
CA ASN A 430 -25.23 -1.43 -8.73
C ASN A 430 -24.86 -0.50 -7.55
N GLY A 431 -24.80 0.83 -7.77
CA GLY A 431 -24.63 1.84 -6.71
C GLY A 431 -25.93 2.59 -6.41
N THR A 432 -26.24 2.81 -5.13
CA THR A 432 -27.46 3.52 -4.67
C THR A 432 -27.59 4.89 -5.34
N HIS A 433 -26.55 5.72 -5.25
CA HIS A 433 -26.52 7.09 -5.80
C HIS A 433 -26.73 7.12 -7.33
N LEU A 434 -26.13 6.17 -8.05
CA LEU A 434 -26.30 6.04 -9.51
C LEU A 434 -27.70 5.56 -9.88
N SER A 435 -28.29 4.67 -9.09
CA SER A 435 -29.68 4.23 -9.28
C SER A 435 -30.68 5.35 -8.99
N TRP A 436 -30.44 6.16 -7.96
CA TRP A 436 -31.27 7.32 -7.65
C TRP A 436 -31.19 8.36 -8.76
N TYR A 437 -29.99 8.65 -9.26
CA TYR A 437 -29.82 9.51 -10.43
C TYR A 437 -30.66 9.00 -11.59
N SER A 438 -30.56 7.72 -11.93
CA SER A 438 -31.32 7.16 -13.05
C SER A 438 -32.82 7.23 -12.84
N PHE A 439 -33.31 7.00 -11.63
CA PHE A 439 -34.72 7.13 -11.29
C PHE A 439 -35.23 8.57 -11.43
N PHE A 440 -34.56 9.53 -10.79
CA PHE A 440 -35.02 10.92 -10.76
C PHE A 440 -34.77 11.67 -12.07
N HIS A 441 -33.64 11.42 -12.75
CA HIS A 441 -33.29 12.12 -13.99
C HIS A 441 -33.79 11.42 -15.24
N SER A 442 -34.29 10.17 -15.12
CA SER A 442 -34.65 9.33 -16.27
C SER A 442 -33.50 9.19 -17.28
N GLN A 443 -32.28 9.07 -16.76
CA GLN A 443 -31.05 8.96 -17.56
C GLN A 443 -30.22 7.76 -17.12
N VAL A 444 -29.51 7.15 -18.06
CA VAL A 444 -28.54 6.10 -17.71
C VAL A 444 -27.41 6.66 -16.83
N PRO A 445 -26.90 5.90 -15.84
CA PRO A 445 -26.00 6.46 -14.84
C PRO A 445 -24.63 6.91 -15.35
N VAL A 446 -24.28 6.59 -16.59
CA VAL A 446 -23.04 7.09 -17.22
C VAL A 446 -23.03 8.63 -17.32
N TYR A 447 -24.20 9.27 -17.40
CA TYR A 447 -24.33 10.74 -17.43
C TYR A 447 -24.23 11.41 -16.05
N TRP A 448 -24.15 10.63 -14.97
CA TRP A 448 -24.09 11.17 -13.60
C TRP A 448 -22.94 12.16 -13.41
N ARG A 449 -21.75 11.84 -13.93
CA ARG A 449 -20.57 12.69 -13.75
C ARG A 449 -20.71 14.02 -14.49
N GLU A 450 -21.23 13.99 -15.71
CA GLU A 450 -21.53 15.20 -16.49
C GLU A 450 -22.55 16.09 -15.76
N THR A 451 -23.60 15.49 -15.19
CA THR A 451 -24.57 16.22 -14.39
C THR A 451 -23.97 16.79 -13.11
N LEU A 452 -23.10 16.06 -12.41
CA LEU A 452 -22.41 16.56 -11.23
C LEU A 452 -21.51 17.76 -11.53
N GLU A 453 -20.84 17.78 -12.68
CA GLU A 453 -20.02 18.92 -13.11
C GLU A 453 -20.86 20.19 -13.32
N GLN A 454 -22.13 20.05 -13.68
CA GLN A 454 -23.09 21.17 -13.75
C GLN A 454 -23.53 21.68 -12.37
N VAL A 455 -23.42 20.86 -11.32
CA VAL A 455 -23.83 21.20 -9.93
C VAL A 455 -22.72 21.92 -9.15
N GLY A 456 -21.47 21.83 -9.59
CA GLY A 456 -20.31 22.39 -8.88
C GLY A 456 -20.45 23.88 -8.49
N GLU A 457 -19.65 24.34 -7.52
CA GLU A 457 -19.80 25.64 -6.82
C GLU A 457 -20.10 26.85 -7.73
N LYS A 458 -19.54 26.88 -8.95
CA LYS A 458 -19.73 27.98 -9.92
C LYS A 458 -21.07 27.95 -10.66
N ASN A 459 -21.72 26.79 -10.74
CA ASN A 459 -22.90 26.54 -11.57
C ASN A 459 -24.14 26.13 -10.78
N HIS A 460 -24.05 25.99 -9.45
CA HIS A 460 -25.17 25.59 -8.59
C HIS A 460 -26.46 26.40 -8.84
N ALA A 461 -26.35 27.73 -9.01
CA ALA A 461 -27.49 28.60 -9.28
C ALA A 461 -28.15 28.40 -10.66
N LYS A 462 -27.44 27.77 -11.61
CA LYS A 462 -27.92 27.51 -12.98
C LYS A 462 -28.45 26.08 -13.14
N TYR A 463 -28.22 25.22 -12.15
CA TYR A 463 -28.64 23.84 -12.24
C TYR A 463 -30.16 23.72 -12.08
N ALA A 464 -30.85 23.28 -13.13
CA ALA A 464 -32.30 23.22 -13.18
C ALA A 464 -32.89 22.07 -12.33
N GLY A 465 -32.08 21.08 -11.95
CA GLY A 465 -32.55 19.88 -11.26
C GLY A 465 -33.13 18.81 -12.20
N ALA A 466 -33.62 17.73 -11.59
CA ALA A 466 -34.13 16.56 -12.31
C ALA A 466 -35.41 16.90 -13.10
N PRO A 467 -35.51 16.59 -14.41
CA PRO A 467 -36.65 16.98 -15.24
C PRO A 467 -38.04 16.52 -14.72
N PRO A 468 -38.23 15.26 -14.29
CA PRO A 468 -39.49 14.81 -13.70
C PRO A 468 -39.91 15.60 -12.45
N LEU A 469 -38.97 15.94 -11.57
CA LEU A 469 -39.27 16.71 -10.36
C LEU A 469 -39.65 18.16 -10.69
N ARG A 470 -39.02 18.75 -11.71
CA ARG A 470 -39.39 20.08 -12.21
C ARG A 470 -40.83 20.07 -12.75
N LEU A 471 -41.20 19.02 -13.49
CA LEU A 471 -42.57 18.86 -13.99
C LEU A 471 -43.57 18.79 -12.83
N LEU A 472 -43.32 17.92 -11.83
CA LEU A 472 -44.20 17.80 -10.67
C LEU A 472 -44.33 19.14 -9.91
N LYS A 473 -43.23 19.87 -9.73
CA LYS A 473 -43.26 21.20 -9.11
C LYS A 473 -44.10 22.20 -9.92
N ASN A 474 -43.98 22.19 -11.26
CA ASN A 474 -44.78 23.04 -12.14
C ASN A 474 -46.27 22.70 -12.10
N LEU A 475 -46.61 21.42 -11.89
CA LEU A 475 -47.99 20.95 -11.63
C LEU A 475 -48.47 21.27 -10.20
N GLY A 476 -47.67 22.00 -9.42
CA GLY A 476 -48.01 22.48 -8.09
C GLY A 476 -47.87 21.43 -6.98
N TYR A 477 -47.15 20.33 -7.21
CA TYR A 477 -46.86 19.37 -6.15
C TYR A 477 -45.93 19.96 -5.10
N GLU A 478 -46.20 19.68 -3.82
CA GLU A 478 -45.23 19.87 -2.75
C GLU A 478 -44.30 18.66 -2.70
N ILE A 479 -42.99 18.89 -2.74
CA ILE A 479 -41.98 17.83 -2.72
C ILE A 479 -41.30 17.85 -1.36
N GLN A 480 -41.48 16.78 -0.58
CA GLN A 480 -40.80 16.58 0.69
C GLN A 480 -39.88 15.36 0.60
N VAL A 481 -38.68 15.45 1.19
CA VAL A 481 -37.75 14.34 1.33
C VAL A 481 -37.54 14.10 2.82
N ARG A 482 -37.75 12.86 3.27
CA ARG A 482 -37.45 12.43 4.63
C ARG A 482 -36.50 11.24 4.57
N ALA A 483 -35.33 11.40 5.16
CA ALA A 483 -34.39 10.31 5.36
C ALA A 483 -34.59 9.77 6.78
N VAL A 484 -34.76 8.45 6.90
CA VAL A 484 -34.67 7.74 8.18
C VAL A 484 -33.39 6.93 8.09
N CYS A 485 -32.34 7.40 8.76
CA CYS A 485 -31.05 6.71 8.84
C CYS A 485 -31.06 5.70 9.97
#